data_AF-A0A317ZFW5-F1
#
_entry.id   AF-A0A317ZFW5-F1
#
_cell.length_a   1.000
_cell.length_b   1.000
_cell.length_c   1.000
_cell.angle_alpha   90.00
_cell.angle_beta   90.00
_cell.angle_gamma   90.00
#
_symmetry.space_group_name_H-M   'P 1'
#
loop_
_entity.id
_entity.type
_entity.pdbx_description
1 polymer ?
#
loop_
_entity_poly.entity_id
_entity_poly.type
_entity_poly.pdbx_seq_one_letter_code
_entity_poly.pdbx_strand_id
1 'polypeptide(L)'
;MKKKIGIAVVVVAIAWLVIFGTVTALNLLSWRNDYVEAEPFVEIVWPLSSEMEKFEKNEGRRPKSLSELEESTGLDLTEIKEFEHRFYEEGPLVFTIRINETHGFKFDDSYSPSWNTQE
;
A
#
# COMPACT_ATOMS: atom_id res chain seq x y z
N MET A 1 40.36 17.92 33.64
CA MET A 1 40.02 16.82 32.71
C MET A 1 38.57 16.36 32.80
N LYS A 2 38.02 16.06 33.99
CA LYS A 2 36.62 15.60 34.17
C LYS A 2 35.53 16.50 33.55
N LYS A 3 35.67 17.83 33.66
CA LYS A 3 34.73 18.79 33.04
C LYS A 3 34.70 18.74 31.51
N LYS A 4 35.86 18.50 30.86
CA LYS A 4 35.96 18.37 29.39
C LYS A 4 35.31 17.08 28.88
N ILE A 5 35.45 16.00 29.66
CA ILE A 5 34.82 14.71 29.39
C ILE A 5 33.29 14.81 29.52
N GLY A 6 32.79 15.50 30.57
CA GLY A 6 31.35 15.73 30.73
C GLY A 6 30.74 16.54 29.58
N ILE A 7 31.43 17.58 29.11
CA ILE A 7 30.99 18.37 27.95
C ILE A 7 30.98 17.50 26.68
N ALA A 8 32.00 16.67 26.45
CA ALA A 8 32.06 15.79 25.29
C ALA A 8 30.90 14.77 25.27
N VAL A 9 30.55 14.18 26.41
CA VAL A 9 29.42 13.24 26.53
C VAL A 9 28.09 13.93 26.22
N VAL A 10 27.88 15.14 26.72
CA VAL A 10 26.64 15.91 26.46
C VAL A 10 26.53 16.27 24.98
N VAL A 11 27.62 16.70 24.33
CA VAL A 11 27.62 17.02 22.90
C VAL A 11 27.31 15.79 22.04
N VAL A 12 27.89 14.62 22.38
CA VAL A 12 27.61 13.37 21.67
C VAL A 12 26.15 12.94 21.87
N ALA A 13 25.60 13.06 23.09
CA ALA A 13 24.21 12.74 23.36
C ALA A 13 23.23 13.65 22.60
N ILE A 14 23.52 14.95 22.52
CA ILE A 14 22.73 15.91 21.73
C ILE A 14 22.83 15.59 20.24
N ALA A 15 24.02 15.31 19.72
CA ALA A 15 24.20 14.93 18.32
C ALA A 15 23.41 13.67 17.96
N TRP A 16 23.42 12.65 18.83
CA TRP A 16 22.61 11.44 18.66
C TRP A 16 21.11 11.72 18.66
N LEU A 17 20.62 12.57 19.56
CA LEU A 17 19.20 12.97 19.60
C LEU A 17 18.79 13.71 18.33
N VAL A 18 19.65 14.59 17.81
CA VAL A 18 19.37 15.33 16.56
C VAL A 18 19.31 14.36 15.38
N ILE A 19 20.28 13.45 15.23
CA ILE A 19 20.30 12.46 14.15
C ILE A 19 19.08 11.54 14.23
N PHE A 20 18.77 11.02 15.42
CA PHE A 20 17.63 10.15 15.61
C PHE A 20 16.30 10.87 15.31
N GLY A 21 16.18 12.12 15.75
CA GLY A 21 15.02 12.97 15.48
C GLY A 21 14.83 13.26 13.99
N THR A 22 15.90 13.59 13.26
CA THR A 22 15.80 13.89 11.83
C THR A 22 15.46 12.64 11.00
N VAL A 23 16.10 11.51 11.28
CA VAL A 23 15.80 10.24 10.58
C VAL A 23 14.34 9.84 10.80
N THR A 24 13.87 9.91 12.05
CA THR A 24 12.47 9.58 12.37
C THR A 24 11.49 10.53 11.68
N ALA A 25 11.78 11.83 11.67
CA ALA A 25 10.93 12.83 11.02
C ALA A 25 10.89 12.64 9.49
N LEU A 26 12.03 12.33 8.85
CA LEU A 26 12.09 12.06 7.41
C LEU A 26 11.31 10.80 7.04
N ASN A 27 11.44 9.73 7.81
CA ASN A 27 10.67 8.50 7.59
C ASN A 27 9.16 8.74 7.74
N LEU A 28 8.75 9.52 8.76
CA LEU A 28 7.35 9.86 8.96
C LEU A 28 6.78 10.72 7.82
N LEU A 29 7.58 11.67 7.31
CA LEU A 29 7.20 12.50 6.17
C LEU A 29 7.08 11.69 4.90
N SER A 30 8.02 10.78 4.63
CA SER A 30 7.95 9.86 3.48
C SER A 30 6.71 9.00 3.56
N TRP A 31 6.48 8.32 4.70
CA TRP A 31 5.31 7.48 4.89
C TRP A 31 4.00 8.25 4.68
N ARG A 32 3.91 9.48 5.19
CA ARG A 32 2.73 10.33 4.99
C ARG A 32 2.54 10.69 3.52
N ASN A 33 3.60 11.04 2.81
CA ASN A 33 3.50 11.40 1.39
C ASN A 33 3.06 10.19 0.56
N ASP A 34 3.61 9.01 0.84
CA ASP A 34 3.23 7.77 0.17
C ASP A 34 1.76 7.39 0.46
N TYR A 35 1.30 7.61 1.70
CA TYR A 35 -0.12 7.43 2.04
C TYR A 35 -1.03 8.39 1.25
N VAL A 36 -0.66 9.67 1.18
CA VAL A 36 -1.43 10.69 0.44
C VAL A 36 -1.46 10.42 -1.06
N GLU A 37 -0.41 9.82 -1.61
CA GLU A 37 -0.38 9.35 -3.00
C GLU A 37 -1.31 8.16 -3.23
N ALA A 38 -1.39 7.23 -2.27
CA ALA A 38 -2.20 6.01 -2.40
C ALA A 38 -3.68 6.18 -2.05
N GLU A 39 -4.01 7.07 -1.12
CA GLU A 39 -5.37 7.30 -0.61
C GLU A 39 -6.43 7.56 -1.70
N PRO A 40 -6.18 8.37 -2.75
CA PRO A 40 -7.18 8.60 -3.80
C PRO A 40 -7.64 7.33 -4.51
N PHE A 41 -6.77 6.33 -4.63
CA PHE A 41 -7.08 5.08 -5.31
C PHE A 41 -8.01 4.17 -4.50
N VAL A 42 -8.26 4.46 -3.22
CA VAL A 42 -9.28 3.76 -2.42
C VAL A 42 -10.64 3.83 -3.11
N GLU A 43 -10.99 4.98 -3.68
CA GLU A 43 -12.29 5.20 -4.34
C GLU A 43 -12.47 4.34 -5.60
N ILE A 44 -11.39 3.91 -6.23
CA ILE A 44 -11.40 3.07 -7.43
C ILE A 44 -11.27 1.60 -7.03
N VAL A 45 -10.35 1.30 -6.12
CA VAL A 45 -9.98 -0.07 -5.77
C VAL A 45 -11.01 -0.71 -4.84
N TRP A 46 -11.59 0.00 -3.87
CA TRP A 46 -12.59 -0.63 -3.00
C TRP A 46 -13.83 -1.12 -3.72
N PRO A 47 -14.45 -0.37 -4.65
CA PRO A 47 -15.58 -0.88 -5.43
C PRO A 47 -15.24 -2.14 -6.25
N LEU A 48 -13.98 -2.31 -6.67
CA LEU A 48 -13.56 -3.52 -7.39
C LEU A 48 -13.77 -4.80 -6.59
N SER A 49 -13.70 -4.76 -5.26
CA SER A 49 -13.98 -5.93 -4.43
C SER A 49 -15.34 -6.55 -4.75
N SER A 50 -16.37 -5.71 -4.80
CA SER A 50 -17.75 -6.11 -5.04
C SER A 50 -17.94 -6.58 -6.49
N GLU A 51 -17.24 -5.96 -7.44
CA GLU A 51 -17.30 -6.38 -8.83
C GLU A 51 -16.58 -7.70 -9.09
N MET A 52 -15.47 -7.96 -8.41
CA MET A 52 -14.77 -9.24 -8.49
C MET A 52 -15.58 -10.37 -7.85
N GLU A 53 -16.26 -10.11 -6.73
CA GLU A 53 -17.19 -11.06 -6.11
C GLU A 53 -18.34 -11.40 -7.06
N LYS A 54 -18.94 -10.38 -7.71
CA LYS A 54 -19.98 -10.58 -8.73
C LYS A 54 -19.46 -11.36 -9.92
N PHE A 55 -18.25 -11.07 -10.39
CA PHE A 55 -17.63 -11.79 -11.49
C PHE A 55 -17.49 -13.28 -11.16
N GLU A 56 -16.94 -13.63 -10.00
CA GLU A 56 -16.80 -15.04 -9.60
C GLU A 56 -18.16 -15.74 -9.47
N LYS A 57 -19.17 -15.04 -8.94
CA LYS A 57 -20.53 -15.58 -8.86
C LYS A 57 -21.15 -15.87 -10.24
N ASN A 58 -20.84 -15.05 -11.24
CA ASN A 58 -21.40 -15.19 -12.59
C ASN A 58 -20.63 -16.19 -13.46
N GLU A 59 -19.30 -16.13 -13.42
CA GLU A 59 -18.41 -16.93 -14.28
C GLU A 59 -17.95 -18.23 -13.62
N GLY A 60 -18.17 -18.41 -12.31
CA GLY A 60 -17.73 -19.57 -11.54
C GLY A 60 -16.22 -19.64 -11.33
N ARG A 61 -15.49 -18.55 -11.59
CA ARG A 61 -14.04 -18.42 -11.42
C ARG A 61 -13.64 -16.99 -11.07
N ARG A 62 -12.49 -16.83 -10.41
CA ARG A 62 -11.89 -15.52 -10.17
C ARG A 62 -11.44 -14.85 -11.48
N PRO A 63 -11.45 -13.50 -11.53
CA PRO A 63 -10.90 -12.75 -12.66
C PRO A 63 -9.38 -12.90 -12.72
N LYS A 64 -8.83 -12.85 -13.94
CA LYS A 64 -7.38 -13.01 -14.18
C LYS A 64 -6.68 -11.71 -14.53
N SER A 65 -7.44 -10.68 -14.90
CA SER A 65 -6.90 -9.39 -15.31
C SER A 65 -7.90 -8.27 -15.07
N LEU A 66 -7.41 -7.02 -15.05
CA LEU A 66 -8.27 -5.84 -15.02
C LEU A 66 -9.14 -5.74 -16.27
N SER A 67 -8.65 -6.18 -17.45
CA SER A 67 -9.41 -6.16 -18.70
C SER A 67 -10.65 -7.05 -18.64
N GLU A 68 -10.59 -8.23 -18.00
CA GLU A 68 -11.79 -9.07 -17.81
C GLU A 68 -12.85 -8.35 -16.96
N LEU A 69 -12.42 -7.58 -15.96
CA LEU A 69 -13.33 -6.81 -15.11
C LEU A 69 -13.91 -5.61 -15.86
N GLU A 70 -13.12 -4.89 -16.66
CA GLU A 70 -13.62 -3.78 -17.48
C GLU A 70 -14.68 -4.24 -18.49
N GLU A 71 -14.43 -5.37 -19.17
CA GLU A 71 -15.38 -5.94 -20.14
C GLU A 71 -16.68 -6.40 -19.47
N SER A 72 -16.60 -6.92 -18.24
CA SER A 72 -17.77 -7.42 -17.49
C SER A 72 -18.58 -6.31 -16.81
N THR A 73 -17.90 -5.27 -16.29
CA THR A 73 -18.50 -4.28 -15.38
C THR A 73 -18.71 -2.92 -16.04
N GLY A 74 -17.96 -2.61 -17.10
CA GLY A 74 -17.92 -1.29 -17.73
C GLY A 74 -17.26 -0.21 -16.87
N LEU A 75 -16.55 -0.58 -15.80
CA LEU A 75 -15.75 0.36 -15.02
C LEU A 75 -14.54 0.85 -15.80
N ASP A 76 -14.21 2.13 -15.66
CA ASP A 76 -12.95 2.67 -16.18
C ASP A 76 -11.84 2.39 -15.15
N LEU A 77 -10.96 1.44 -15.45
CA LEU A 77 -9.83 1.07 -14.60
C LEU A 77 -8.51 1.62 -15.13
N THR A 78 -8.56 2.59 -16.06
CA THR A 78 -7.37 3.16 -16.69
C THR A 78 -6.37 3.72 -15.69
N GLU A 79 -6.85 4.38 -14.64
CA GLU A 79 -6.02 4.98 -13.59
C GLU A 79 -5.20 3.97 -12.79
N ILE A 80 -5.66 2.71 -12.70
CA ILE A 80 -4.96 1.68 -11.91
C ILE A 80 -4.18 0.67 -12.74
N LYS A 81 -4.29 0.72 -14.08
CA LYS A 81 -3.57 -0.17 -15.00
C LYS A 81 -2.07 0.02 -14.98
N GLU A 82 -1.59 1.23 -14.68
CA GLU A 82 -0.17 1.54 -14.66
C GLU A 82 0.57 0.95 -13.46
N PHE A 83 -0.15 0.60 -12.39
CA PHE A 83 0.42 0.04 -11.17
C PHE A 83 0.67 -1.46 -11.29
N GLU A 84 1.69 -1.94 -10.57
CA GLU A 84 1.95 -3.38 -10.48
C GLU A 84 0.79 -4.06 -9.74
N HIS A 85 0.09 -4.96 -10.43
CA HIS A 85 -1.01 -5.71 -9.87
C HIS A 85 -0.93 -7.19 -10.22
N ARG A 86 -1.54 -8.03 -9.38
CA ARG A 86 -1.56 -9.49 -9.53
C ARG A 86 -2.91 -10.04 -9.14
N PHE A 87 -3.37 -11.00 -9.93
CA PHE A 87 -4.57 -11.79 -9.66
C PHE A 87 -4.15 -13.20 -9.22
N TYR A 88 -4.87 -13.73 -8.26
CA TYR A 88 -4.62 -15.05 -7.68
C TYR A 88 -5.86 -15.91 -7.87
N GLU A 89 -5.73 -16.91 -8.74
CA GLU A 89 -6.82 -17.83 -9.06
C GLU A 89 -7.18 -18.74 -7.87
N GLU A 90 -6.25 -18.95 -6.94
CA GLU A 90 -6.41 -19.81 -5.77
C GLU A 90 -5.68 -19.22 -4.56
N GLY A 91 -6.09 -19.65 -3.36
CA GLY A 91 -5.47 -19.26 -2.10
C GLY A 91 -6.16 -18.10 -1.38
N PRO A 92 -5.53 -17.59 -0.29
CA PRO A 92 -6.14 -16.63 0.64
C PRO A 92 -6.17 -15.19 0.12
N LEU A 93 -5.55 -14.93 -1.04
CA LEU A 93 -5.56 -13.65 -1.73
C LEU A 93 -6.25 -13.84 -3.07
N VAL A 94 -6.94 -12.81 -3.52
CA VAL A 94 -7.62 -12.76 -4.83
C VAL A 94 -6.95 -11.74 -5.72
N PHE A 95 -6.58 -10.61 -5.15
CA PHE A 95 -5.99 -9.50 -5.90
C PHE A 95 -5.03 -8.71 -5.01
N THR A 96 -3.95 -8.23 -5.61
CA THR A 96 -3.04 -7.26 -4.99
C THR A 96 -2.66 -6.22 -6.02
N ILE A 97 -2.58 -4.96 -5.58
CA ILE A 97 -2.07 -3.85 -6.38
C ILE A 97 -1.12 -3.01 -5.52
N ARG A 98 -0.02 -2.59 -6.11
CA ARG A 98 1.01 -1.77 -5.46
C ARG A 98 1.01 -0.39 -6.10
N ILE A 99 0.61 0.63 -5.33
CA ILE A 99 0.54 2.01 -5.82
C ILE A 99 1.92 2.65 -5.79
N ASN A 100 2.65 2.47 -4.68
CA ASN A 100 4.00 2.98 -4.53
C ASN A 100 4.87 2.01 -3.73
N GLU A 101 6.03 2.48 -3.26
CA GLU A 101 6.99 1.60 -2.61
C GLU A 101 6.44 0.99 -1.31
N THR A 102 5.60 1.72 -0.57
CA THR A 102 5.20 1.37 0.80
C THR A 102 3.72 1.01 0.95
N HIS A 103 2.86 1.48 0.03
CA HIS A 103 1.41 1.31 0.08
C HIS A 103 0.85 0.63 -1.17
N GLY A 104 -0.18 -0.17 -0.93
CA GLY A 104 -0.97 -0.84 -1.95
C GLY A 104 -2.28 -1.35 -1.36
N PHE A 105 -2.99 -2.15 -2.13
CA PHE A 105 -4.25 -2.77 -1.72
C PHE A 105 -4.20 -4.27 -1.97
N LYS A 106 -4.96 -5.01 -1.16
CA LYS A 106 -5.17 -6.44 -1.34
C LYS A 106 -6.60 -6.83 -1.03
N PHE A 107 -7.09 -7.84 -1.72
CA PHE A 107 -8.36 -8.50 -1.44
C PHE A 107 -8.07 -9.92 -0.99
N ASP A 108 -8.69 -10.30 0.14
CA ASP A 108 -8.66 -11.68 0.61
C ASP A 108 -9.68 -12.56 -0.14
N ASP A 109 -9.75 -13.83 0.21
CA ASP A 109 -10.68 -14.81 -0.35
C ASP A 109 -12.16 -14.53 -0.09
N SER A 110 -12.48 -13.61 0.83
CA SER A 110 -13.81 -13.06 1.06
C SER A 110 -14.09 -11.77 0.29
N TYR A 111 -13.18 -11.38 -0.61
CA TYR A 111 -13.19 -10.11 -1.33
C TYR A 111 -13.12 -8.89 -0.39
N SER A 112 -12.70 -9.05 0.86
CA SER A 112 -12.60 -7.90 1.77
C SER A 112 -11.38 -7.06 1.41
N PRO A 113 -11.54 -5.77 1.09
CA PRO A 113 -10.41 -4.96 0.71
C PRO A 113 -9.66 -4.41 1.93
N SER A 114 -8.33 -4.44 1.86
CA SER A 114 -7.47 -3.92 2.91
C SER A 114 -6.20 -3.30 2.35
N TRP A 115 -5.58 -2.45 3.15
CA TRP A 115 -4.25 -1.93 2.86
C TRP A 115 -3.24 -3.08 2.82
N ASN A 116 -2.39 -3.05 1.80
CA ASN A 116 -1.23 -3.90 1.68
C ASN A 116 0.01 -3.08 2.02
N THR A 117 0.23 -2.82 3.31
CA THR A 117 1.53 -2.34 3.78
C THR A 117 2.48 -3.53 3.71
N GLN A 118 3.57 -3.40 2.94
CA GLN A 118 4.61 -4.43 2.92
C GLN A 118 5.06 -4.70 4.36
N GLU A 119 5.04 -5.98 4.77
CA GLU A 119 5.76 -6.46 5.95
C GLU A 119 7.28 -6.47 5.69
#